data_AF-A0A382WNM2-F1
#
_entry.id   AF-A0A382WNM2-F1
#
_cell.length_a   1.000
_cell.length_b   1.000
_cell.length_c   1.000
_cell.angle_alpha   90.00
_cell.angle_beta   90.00
_cell.angle_gamma   90.00
#
_symmetry.space_group_name_H-M   'P 1'
#
loop_
_entity.id
_entity.type
_entity.pdbx_description
1 polymer ?
#
loop_
_entity_poly.entity_id
_entity_poly.type
_entity_poly.pdbx_seq_one_letter_code
_entity_poly.pdbx_strand_id
1 'polypeptide(L)'
;KKSISFSNNSRLIASATSSSSIRGMSLNLVYLDEFAFVDNASEFYTSTYPVISGGKTSKVIITSTANGIGNMYHKLYEGAIQNTNEFKPYRVDWWDVPGRDEAWKQTTIENTSPLQFDQEFGNSFHGTGNTLISAEVLLALRAIHPVLEQNNVKIYEEPLPDHNYLMFVDTSRGRGQDYSTFTIIDVSVDPFNQVCIFRDNNMSPLLFPDIILKYAEHYNMCYVVCESNDAGQVVVNGLYYDLEYENVFVESMVRANAIGVTITAKVKRMGCTNIR
;
A
#
# COMPACT_ATOMS: atom_id res chain seq x y z
N LYS A 1 -6.72 -30.84 23.33
CA LYS A 1 -7.30 -29.58 23.87
C LYS A 1 -6.52 -29.20 25.13
N LYS A 2 -5.80 -28.07 25.12
CA LYS A 2 -5.06 -27.55 26.29
C LYS A 2 -5.92 -26.47 26.94
N SER A 3 -6.73 -26.83 27.93
CA SER A 3 -7.59 -25.88 28.66
C SER A 3 -7.41 -26.03 30.16
N ILE A 4 -7.38 -24.92 30.88
CA ILE A 4 -7.31 -24.85 32.35
C ILE A 4 -8.59 -24.19 32.84
N SER A 5 -9.22 -24.78 33.86
CA SER A 5 -10.40 -24.22 34.51
C SER A 5 -10.10 -23.96 35.98
N PHE A 6 -10.64 -22.86 36.51
CA PHE A 6 -10.44 -22.43 37.89
C PHE A 6 -11.74 -22.56 38.69
N SER A 7 -11.64 -22.60 40.02
CA SER A 7 -12.80 -22.72 40.93
C SER A 7 -13.78 -21.55 40.84
N ASN A 8 -13.35 -20.40 40.32
CA ASN A 8 -14.19 -19.24 40.05
C ASN A 8 -14.87 -19.28 38.66
N ASN A 9 -14.90 -20.45 38.01
CA ASN A 9 -15.43 -20.68 36.67
C ASN A 9 -14.70 -19.95 35.52
N SER A 10 -13.56 -19.31 35.79
CA SER A 10 -12.69 -18.81 34.73
C SER A 10 -12.08 -19.98 33.96
N ARG A 11 -11.90 -19.80 32.65
CA ARG A 11 -11.31 -20.83 31.79
C ARG A 11 -10.31 -20.20 30.84
N LEU A 12 -9.10 -20.76 30.82
CA LEU A 12 -8.07 -20.45 29.85
C LEU A 12 -8.04 -21.54 28.79
N ILE A 13 -8.01 -21.16 27.52
CA ILE A 13 -8.05 -22.08 26.39
C ILE A 13 -6.92 -21.69 25.45
N ALA A 14 -5.98 -22.61 25.24
CA ALA A 14 -4.95 -22.44 24.23
C ALA A 14 -5.41 -23.08 22.91
N SER A 15 -5.38 -22.30 21.83
CA SER A 15 -5.70 -22.73 20.47
C SER A 15 -4.67 -22.17 19.49
N ALA A 16 -4.43 -22.89 18.41
CA ALA A 16 -3.74 -22.33 17.25
C ALA A 16 -4.63 -21.29 16.57
N THR A 17 -4.00 -20.29 15.96
CA THR A 17 -4.67 -19.19 15.26
C THR A 17 -5.28 -19.69 13.96
N SER A 18 -6.57 -20.04 13.97
CA SER A 18 -7.33 -20.41 12.77
C SER A 18 -8.67 -19.68 12.75
N SER A 19 -9.16 -19.35 11.55
CA SER A 19 -10.39 -18.56 11.36
C SER A 19 -11.65 -19.27 11.89
N SER A 20 -11.58 -20.56 12.20
CA SER A 20 -12.67 -21.36 12.80
C SER A 20 -12.55 -21.57 14.31
N SER A 21 -11.39 -21.31 14.91
CA SER A 21 -11.10 -21.68 16.30
C SER A 21 -11.86 -20.87 17.36
N ILE A 22 -12.27 -19.64 17.03
CA ILE A 22 -12.85 -18.69 18.00
C ILE A 22 -14.33 -18.37 17.69
N ARG A 23 -14.80 -18.67 16.48
CA ARG A 23 -16.21 -18.42 16.11
C ARG A 23 -17.14 -19.30 16.93
N GLY A 24 -18.12 -18.68 17.60
CA GLY A 24 -19.10 -19.36 18.45
C GLY A 24 -18.70 -19.45 19.93
N MET A 25 -17.54 -18.92 20.32
CA MET A 25 -17.14 -18.81 21.73
C MET A 25 -17.45 -17.40 22.25
N SER A 26 -17.98 -17.32 23.47
CA SER A 26 -18.05 -16.03 24.20
C SER A 26 -16.78 -15.87 25.01
N LEU A 27 -15.92 -14.92 24.64
CA LEU A 27 -14.62 -14.67 25.25
C LEU A 27 -14.58 -13.29 25.91
N ASN A 28 -14.09 -13.23 27.15
CA ASN A 28 -13.89 -11.96 27.87
C ASN A 28 -12.52 -11.33 27.59
N LEU A 29 -11.51 -12.14 27.27
CA LEU A 29 -10.17 -11.69 26.95
C LEU A 29 -9.59 -12.56 25.84
N VAL A 30 -9.01 -11.92 24.82
CA VAL A 30 -8.24 -12.57 23.76
C VAL A 30 -6.79 -12.10 23.87
N TYR A 31 -5.88 -13.06 24.01
CA TYR A 31 -4.44 -12.82 24.00
C TYR A 31 -3.87 -13.41 22.71
N LEU A 32 -3.22 -12.56 21.90
CA LEU A 32 -2.59 -12.92 20.65
C LEU A 32 -1.07 -12.79 20.81
N ASP A 33 -0.39 -13.92 20.83
CA ASP A 33 1.06 -14.01 20.99
C ASP A 33 1.74 -14.15 19.62
N GLU A 34 2.91 -13.54 19.46
CA GLU A 34 3.70 -13.52 18.22
C GLU A 34 2.89 -13.14 16.96
N PHE A 35 1.96 -12.19 17.11
CA PHE A 35 0.94 -11.93 16.10
C PHE A 35 1.47 -11.41 14.76
N ALA A 36 2.67 -10.83 14.72
CA ALA A 36 3.30 -10.39 13.48
C ALA A 36 3.77 -11.56 12.58
N PHE A 37 3.86 -12.77 13.13
CA PHE A 37 4.26 -14.00 12.43
C PHE A 37 3.10 -14.92 12.08
N VAL A 38 1.86 -14.52 12.42
CA VAL A 38 0.68 -15.32 12.11
C VAL A 38 0.34 -15.23 10.62
N ASP A 39 0.37 -16.36 9.94
CA ASP A 39 -0.14 -16.50 8.58
C ASP A 39 -1.64 -16.19 8.51
N ASN A 40 -2.07 -15.48 7.47
CA ASN A 40 -3.47 -15.06 7.28
C ASN A 40 -4.05 -14.27 8.47
N ALA A 41 -3.21 -13.55 9.23
CA ALA A 41 -3.62 -12.73 10.37
C ALA A 41 -4.79 -11.78 10.04
N SER A 42 -4.86 -11.26 8.82
CA SER A 42 -5.96 -10.39 8.36
C SER A 42 -7.32 -11.09 8.34
N GLU A 43 -7.38 -12.33 7.84
CA GLU A 43 -8.61 -13.12 7.78
C GLU A 43 -9.03 -13.51 9.20
N PHE A 44 -8.07 -13.98 10.00
CA PHE A 44 -8.30 -14.30 11.40
C PHE A 44 -8.84 -13.10 12.18
N TYR A 45 -8.19 -11.94 12.06
CA TYR A 45 -8.60 -10.72 12.74
C TYR A 45 -10.01 -10.30 12.32
N THR A 46 -10.30 -10.26 11.01
CA THR A 46 -11.63 -9.92 10.50
C THR A 46 -12.71 -10.88 11.01
N SER A 47 -12.41 -12.18 11.11
CA SER A 47 -13.36 -13.17 11.62
C SER A 47 -13.57 -13.12 13.14
N THR A 48 -12.57 -12.64 13.89
CA THR A 48 -12.55 -12.64 15.36
C THR A 48 -12.99 -11.30 15.94
N TYR A 49 -12.73 -10.20 15.24
CA TYR A 49 -13.04 -8.84 15.67
C TYR A 49 -14.51 -8.63 16.04
N PRO A 50 -15.51 -9.17 15.30
CA PRO A 50 -16.92 -9.08 15.70
C PRO A 50 -17.24 -9.78 17.04
N VAL A 51 -16.58 -10.91 17.33
CA VAL A 51 -16.77 -11.66 18.57
C VAL A 51 -16.23 -10.87 19.76
N ILE A 52 -15.14 -10.15 19.54
CA ILE A 52 -14.50 -9.30 20.52
C ILE A 52 -15.32 -8.01 20.73
N SER A 53 -15.60 -7.26 19.66
CA SER A 53 -16.28 -5.95 19.74
C SER A 53 -17.74 -6.03 20.22
N GLY A 54 -18.38 -7.20 20.17
CA GLY A 54 -19.72 -7.40 20.72
C GLY A 54 -19.81 -7.39 22.25
N GLY A 55 -18.68 -7.52 22.97
CA GLY A 55 -18.66 -7.52 24.43
C GLY A 55 -18.39 -6.13 25.03
N LYS A 56 -19.29 -5.61 25.87
CA LYS A 56 -19.09 -4.32 26.57
C LYS A 56 -17.83 -4.26 27.46
N THR A 57 -17.25 -5.40 27.80
CA THR A 57 -16.11 -5.53 28.71
C THR A 57 -15.00 -6.44 28.17
N SER A 58 -15.07 -6.82 26.90
CA SER A 58 -14.04 -7.68 26.29
C SER A 58 -12.73 -6.91 26.16
N LYS A 59 -11.60 -7.61 26.27
CA LYS A 59 -10.26 -7.03 26.08
C LYS A 59 -9.46 -7.82 25.07
N VAL A 60 -8.62 -7.13 24.30
CA VAL A 60 -7.63 -7.74 23.41
C VAL A 60 -6.26 -7.28 23.85
N ILE A 61 -5.34 -8.23 24.01
CA ILE A 61 -3.94 -7.97 24.25
C ILE A 61 -3.16 -8.66 23.15
N ILE A 62 -2.25 -7.92 22.52
CA ILE A 62 -1.44 -8.42 21.41
C ILE A 62 0.02 -8.18 21.76
N THR A 63 0.84 -9.21 21.66
CA THR A 63 2.29 -9.19 21.88
C THR A 63 2.97 -9.79 20.66
N SER A 64 4.06 -9.17 20.22
CA SER A 64 4.87 -9.68 19.11
C SER A 64 6.17 -8.89 19.03
N THR A 65 7.20 -9.49 18.44
CA THR A 65 8.30 -8.70 17.84
C THR A 65 7.89 -8.18 16.47
N ALA A 66 8.59 -7.14 15.99
CA ALA A 66 8.32 -6.54 14.68
C ALA A 66 8.70 -7.50 13.55
N ASN A 67 7.82 -7.68 12.55
CA ASN A 67 8.07 -8.56 11.40
C ASN A 67 7.69 -7.90 10.07
N GLY A 68 8.55 -7.00 9.58
CA GLY A 68 8.26 -6.26 8.36
C GLY A 68 7.17 -5.21 8.54
N ILE A 69 6.83 -4.54 7.43
CA ILE A 69 5.86 -3.44 7.37
C ILE A 69 4.60 -3.91 6.64
N GLY A 70 3.44 -3.41 7.08
CA GLY A 70 2.16 -3.59 6.37
C GLY A 70 1.39 -4.87 6.71
N ASN A 71 1.97 -5.76 7.54
CA ASN A 71 1.22 -6.86 8.14
C ASN A 71 0.13 -6.34 9.11
N MET A 72 -0.75 -7.23 9.58
CA MET A 72 -1.87 -6.84 10.45
C MET A 72 -1.37 -6.26 11.80
N TYR A 73 -0.35 -6.85 12.40
CA TYR A 73 0.22 -6.36 13.66
C TYR A 73 0.79 -4.94 13.51
N HIS A 74 1.59 -4.69 12.48
CA HIS A 74 2.14 -3.37 12.16
C HIS A 74 1.03 -2.32 11.99
N LYS A 75 -0.03 -2.63 11.23
CA LYS A 75 -1.18 -1.72 11.04
C LYS A 75 -1.88 -1.38 12.36
N LEU A 76 -2.08 -2.37 13.23
CA LEU A 76 -2.71 -2.16 14.53
C LEU A 76 -1.82 -1.32 15.45
N TYR A 77 -0.52 -1.62 15.50
CA TYR A 77 0.44 -0.91 16.34
C TYR A 77 0.65 0.54 15.88
N GLU A 78 0.84 0.77 14.58
CA GLU A 78 0.93 2.13 14.00
C GLU A 78 -0.36 2.91 14.22
N GLY A 79 -1.52 2.28 14.01
CA GLY A 79 -2.79 2.95 14.29
C GLY A 79 -2.99 3.30 15.77
N ALA A 80 -2.40 2.52 16.68
CA ALA A 80 -2.41 2.81 18.11
C ALA A 80 -1.50 4.00 18.45
N ILE A 81 -0.32 4.10 17.83
CA ILE A 81 0.59 5.26 17.96
C ILE A 81 -0.08 6.53 17.42
N GLN A 82 -0.71 6.42 16.25
CA GLN A 82 -1.36 7.55 15.56
C GLN A 82 -2.75 7.88 16.11
N ASN A 83 -3.23 7.14 17.12
CA ASN A 83 -4.58 7.26 17.69
C ASN A 83 -5.71 7.12 16.66
N THR A 84 -5.50 6.34 15.60
CA THR A 84 -6.52 6.00 14.59
C THR A 84 -7.28 4.72 14.92
N ASN A 85 -6.91 4.03 16.01
CA ASN A 85 -7.67 2.93 16.60
C ASN A 85 -7.69 3.01 18.14
N GLU A 86 -8.43 2.10 18.79
CA GLU A 86 -8.63 2.12 20.25
C GLU A 86 -7.53 1.39 21.05
N PHE A 87 -6.55 0.77 20.39
CA PHE A 87 -5.45 0.10 21.09
C PHE A 87 -4.55 1.12 21.78
N LYS A 88 -3.88 0.69 22.85
CA LYS A 88 -2.86 1.47 23.55
C LYS A 88 -1.49 0.88 23.25
N PRO A 89 -0.59 1.61 22.57
CA PRO A 89 0.73 1.09 22.25
C PRO A 89 1.58 1.01 23.51
N TYR A 90 2.35 -0.06 23.63
CA TYR A 90 3.36 -0.22 24.67
C TYR A 90 4.54 -0.99 24.08
N ARG A 91 5.75 -0.46 24.25
CA ARG A 91 6.99 -1.03 23.73
C ARG A 91 7.89 -1.41 24.90
N VAL A 92 8.49 -2.59 24.81
CA VAL A 92 9.50 -3.08 25.76
C VAL A 92 10.71 -3.50 24.94
N ASP A 93 11.81 -2.79 25.13
CA ASP A 93 13.06 -3.05 24.44
C ASP A 93 13.98 -3.96 25.26
N TRP A 94 15.03 -4.46 24.62
CA TRP A 94 15.93 -5.41 25.28
C TRP A 94 16.61 -4.82 26.51
N TRP A 95 16.89 -3.51 26.55
CA TRP A 95 17.49 -2.84 27.72
C TRP A 95 16.50 -2.64 28.88
N ASP A 96 15.19 -2.80 28.65
CA ASP A 96 14.18 -2.75 29.72
C ASP A 96 14.12 -4.07 30.51
N VAL A 97 14.78 -5.13 30.02
CA VAL A 97 14.83 -6.44 30.67
C VAL A 97 15.97 -6.47 31.69
N PRO A 98 15.69 -6.74 32.99
CA PRO A 98 16.72 -6.83 34.00
C PRO A 98 17.83 -7.82 33.62
N GLY A 99 19.08 -7.37 33.69
CA GLY A 99 20.26 -8.18 33.37
C GLY A 99 20.71 -8.15 31.90
N ARG A 100 20.07 -7.33 31.04
CA ARG A 100 20.57 -7.06 29.68
C ARG A 100 21.22 -5.68 29.63
N ASP A 101 22.54 -5.65 29.57
CA ASP A 101 23.34 -4.44 29.42
C ASP A 101 24.09 -4.43 28.06
N GLU A 102 24.92 -3.43 27.82
CA GLU A 102 25.68 -3.33 26.57
C GLU A 102 26.66 -4.52 26.42
N ALA A 103 27.19 -5.06 27.51
CA ALA A 103 28.05 -6.24 27.46
C ALA A 103 27.27 -7.47 26.98
N TRP A 104 26.06 -7.67 27.48
CA TRP A 104 25.14 -8.70 26.99
C TRP A 104 24.84 -8.53 25.50
N LYS A 105 24.59 -7.31 25.04
CA LYS A 105 24.36 -7.02 23.62
C LYS A 105 25.59 -7.37 22.78
N GLN A 106 26.79 -6.95 23.16
CA GLN A 106 28.01 -7.28 22.44
C GLN A 106 28.25 -8.79 22.37
N THR A 107 28.14 -9.50 23.49
CA THR A 107 28.27 -10.96 23.51
C THR A 107 27.21 -11.65 22.64
N THR A 108 25.97 -11.12 22.61
CA THR A 108 24.90 -11.68 21.77
C THR A 108 25.18 -11.46 20.29
N ILE A 109 25.66 -10.26 19.91
CA ILE A 109 26.07 -9.93 18.54
C ILE A 109 27.24 -10.82 18.08
N GLU A 110 28.25 -11.00 18.92
CA GLU A 110 29.42 -11.86 18.65
C GLU A 110 29.01 -13.32 18.40
N ASN A 111 28.02 -13.83 19.14
CA ASN A 111 27.50 -15.19 18.98
C ASN A 111 26.55 -15.35 17.78
N THR A 112 26.02 -14.26 17.23
CA THR A 112 25.03 -14.27 16.15
C THR A 112 25.52 -13.39 14.99
N SER A 113 24.93 -12.21 14.82
CA SER A 113 25.41 -11.13 13.98
C SER A 113 24.68 -9.85 14.34
N PRO A 114 25.18 -8.66 13.97
CA PRO A 114 24.45 -7.41 14.16
C PRO A 114 23.05 -7.43 13.53
N LEU A 115 22.93 -8.01 12.33
CA LEU A 115 21.67 -8.11 11.60
C LEU A 115 20.65 -8.99 12.33
N GLN A 116 21.10 -10.16 12.82
CA GLN A 116 20.22 -11.08 13.55
C GLN A 116 19.82 -10.51 14.92
N PHE A 117 20.75 -9.85 15.61
CA PHE A 117 20.45 -9.16 16.87
C PHE A 117 19.36 -8.10 16.66
N ASP A 118 19.48 -7.32 15.61
CA ASP A 118 18.53 -6.25 15.28
C ASP A 118 17.15 -6.78 14.85
N GLN A 119 17.12 -7.92 14.16
CA GLN A 119 15.86 -8.63 13.84
C GLN A 119 15.16 -9.16 15.10
N GLU A 120 15.89 -9.76 16.03
CA GLU A 120 15.32 -10.41 17.23
C GLU A 120 15.03 -9.43 18.37
N PHE A 121 15.86 -8.39 18.52
CA PHE A 121 15.86 -7.50 19.68
C PHE A 121 15.72 -6.01 19.34
N GLY A 122 15.85 -5.61 18.07
CA GLY A 122 15.81 -4.20 17.66
C GLY A 122 14.42 -3.56 17.75
N ASN A 123 13.36 -4.38 17.73
CA ASN A 123 11.95 -3.93 17.79
C ASN A 123 11.62 -2.81 16.77
N SER A 124 12.38 -2.75 15.68
CA SER A 124 12.15 -1.87 14.55
C SER A 124 11.36 -2.63 13.51
N PHE A 125 10.29 -2.00 13.01
CA PHE A 125 9.64 -2.44 11.79
C PHE A 125 10.57 -2.14 10.63
N HIS A 126 11.60 -2.98 10.47
CA HIS A 126 12.44 -2.91 9.30
C HIS A 126 11.56 -3.16 8.09
N GLY A 127 11.56 -2.22 7.16
CA GLY A 127 11.04 -2.45 5.82
C GLY A 127 11.93 -3.46 5.11
N THR A 128 11.83 -4.74 5.46
CA THR A 128 12.39 -5.86 4.70
C THR A 128 11.56 -6.16 3.46
N GLY A 129 10.79 -5.20 2.97
CA GLY A 129 10.26 -5.25 1.62
C GLY A 129 11.40 -4.90 0.67
N ASN A 130 11.65 -5.74 -0.34
CA ASN A 130 12.39 -5.32 -1.54
C ASN A 130 11.57 -4.26 -2.31
N THR A 131 11.20 -3.15 -1.67
CA THR A 131 10.41 -2.07 -2.25
C THR A 131 11.33 -1.12 -3.02
N LEU A 132 10.78 -0.52 -4.08
CA LEU A 132 11.52 0.47 -4.85
C LEU A 132 11.79 1.75 -4.04
N ILE A 133 10.78 2.17 -3.26
CA ILE A 133 10.82 3.34 -2.39
C ILE A 133 11.23 2.89 -0.98
N SER A 134 12.07 3.68 -0.31
CA SER A 134 12.50 3.37 1.06
C SER A 134 11.31 3.42 2.04
N ALA A 135 11.39 2.61 3.09
CA ALA A 135 10.34 2.58 4.12
C ALA A 135 10.15 3.95 4.79
N GLU A 136 11.24 4.69 5.00
CA GLU A 136 11.22 6.04 5.56
C GLU A 136 10.36 6.99 4.74
N VAL A 137 10.55 7.01 3.41
CA VAL A 137 9.74 7.85 2.51
C VAL A 137 8.28 7.38 2.53
N LEU A 138 8.03 6.08 2.46
CA LEU A 138 6.66 5.54 2.49
C LEU A 138 5.91 5.90 3.78
N LEU A 139 6.60 5.93 4.93
CA LEU A 139 6.02 6.34 6.22
C LEU A 139 5.82 7.86 6.32
N ALA A 140 6.64 8.65 5.62
CA ALA A 140 6.49 10.09 5.56
C ALA A 140 5.34 10.55 4.65
N LEU A 141 4.95 9.74 3.66
CA LEU A 141 3.83 10.05 2.76
C LEU A 141 2.50 10.10 3.53
N ARG A 142 1.77 11.20 3.37
CA ARG A 142 0.43 11.39 3.95
C ARG A 142 -0.61 11.36 2.85
N ALA A 143 -1.68 10.60 3.06
CA ALA A 143 -2.82 10.62 2.16
C ALA A 143 -3.53 11.99 2.24
N ILE A 144 -3.87 12.53 1.08
CA ILE A 144 -4.66 13.76 0.93
C ILE A 144 -6.04 13.34 0.41
N HIS A 145 -7.10 14.00 0.88
CA HIS A 145 -8.44 13.78 0.35
C HIS A 145 -8.65 14.61 -0.93
N PRO A 146 -9.24 14.03 -1.98
CA PRO A 146 -9.52 14.79 -3.20
C PRO A 146 -10.56 15.88 -2.94
N VAL A 147 -10.46 16.98 -3.67
CA VAL A 147 -11.48 18.04 -3.69
C VAL A 147 -12.72 17.62 -4.46
N LEU A 148 -12.56 16.73 -5.45
CA LEU A 148 -13.66 16.14 -6.21
C LEU A 148 -13.37 14.65 -6.50
N GLU A 149 -14.37 13.80 -6.28
CA GLU A 149 -14.35 12.40 -6.67
C GLU A 149 -15.59 12.08 -7.50
N GLN A 150 -15.39 11.72 -8.77
CA GLN A 150 -16.48 11.41 -9.70
C GLN A 150 -16.02 10.41 -10.77
N ASN A 151 -16.83 9.41 -11.08
CA ASN A 151 -16.58 8.44 -12.16
C ASN A 151 -15.17 7.83 -12.11
N ASN A 152 -14.73 7.37 -10.92
CA ASN A 152 -13.41 6.79 -10.68
C ASN A 152 -12.21 7.73 -10.91
N VAL A 153 -12.48 9.04 -11.00
CA VAL A 153 -11.49 10.12 -11.04
C VAL A 153 -11.47 10.83 -9.71
N LYS A 154 -10.26 11.15 -9.24
CA LYS A 154 -10.00 11.95 -8.05
C LYS A 154 -9.16 13.16 -8.44
N ILE A 155 -9.74 14.34 -8.28
CA ILE A 155 -9.06 15.62 -8.46
C ILE A 155 -8.62 16.10 -7.07
N TYR A 156 -7.32 16.36 -6.90
CA TYR A 156 -6.74 16.96 -5.70
C TYR A 156 -6.60 18.47 -5.87
N GLU A 157 -6.25 18.93 -7.06
CA GLU A 157 -6.14 20.35 -7.41
C GLU A 157 -6.72 20.62 -8.81
N GLU A 158 -7.47 21.72 -8.92
CA GLU A 158 -8.00 22.20 -10.20
C GLU A 158 -6.87 22.78 -11.06
N PRO A 159 -6.98 22.72 -12.40
CA PRO A 159 -5.96 23.24 -13.30
C PRO A 159 -5.80 24.76 -13.13
N LEU A 160 -4.55 25.20 -13.10
CA LEU A 160 -4.19 26.61 -13.07
C LEU A 160 -3.86 27.08 -14.50
N PRO A 161 -4.28 28.30 -14.89
CA PRO A 161 -3.85 28.88 -16.15
C PRO A 161 -2.32 28.94 -16.23
N ASP A 162 -1.78 28.78 -17.45
CA ASP A 162 -0.34 28.83 -17.76
C ASP A 162 0.53 27.71 -17.14
N HIS A 163 -0.06 26.77 -16.39
CA HIS A 163 0.62 25.59 -15.91
C HIS A 163 0.67 24.49 -16.99
N ASN A 164 1.81 23.82 -17.06
CA ASN A 164 2.07 22.65 -17.88
C ASN A 164 1.86 21.37 -17.07
N TYR A 165 1.08 20.46 -17.65
CA TYR A 165 0.76 19.18 -17.04
C TYR A 165 1.23 18.03 -17.92
N LEU A 166 1.65 16.93 -17.28
CA LEU A 166 1.92 15.65 -17.95
C LEU A 166 0.94 14.60 -17.45
N MET A 167 0.35 13.83 -18.36
CA MET A 167 -0.48 12.67 -18.02
C MET A 167 0.26 11.38 -18.35
N PHE A 168 0.37 10.48 -17.38
CA PHE A 168 0.94 9.15 -17.58
C PHE A 168 -0.16 8.10 -17.50
N VAL A 169 -0.29 7.29 -18.55
CA VAL A 169 -1.41 6.35 -18.74
C VAL A 169 -0.89 4.92 -18.79
N ASP A 170 -1.48 4.05 -17.97
CA ASP A 170 -1.29 2.59 -17.98
C ASP A 170 -2.65 1.94 -18.27
N THR A 171 -2.70 1.03 -19.25
CA THR A 171 -3.95 0.48 -19.78
C THR A 171 -4.09 -1.00 -19.45
N SER A 172 -5.22 -1.38 -18.86
CA SER A 172 -5.62 -2.78 -18.70
C SER A 172 -6.65 -3.22 -19.75
N ARG A 173 -6.99 -4.51 -19.73
CA ARG A 173 -8.03 -5.08 -20.61
C ARG A 173 -9.47 -4.82 -20.16
N GLY A 174 -9.70 -4.18 -19.00
CA GLY A 174 -11.04 -3.90 -18.48
C GLY A 174 -11.85 -5.14 -18.05
N ARG A 175 -11.18 -6.17 -17.49
CA ARG A 175 -11.81 -7.46 -17.11
C ARG A 175 -11.95 -7.69 -15.60
N GLY A 176 -11.85 -6.62 -14.80
CA GLY A 176 -11.92 -6.67 -13.34
C GLY A 176 -10.65 -7.17 -12.64
N GLN A 177 -9.59 -7.51 -13.38
CA GLN A 177 -8.31 -7.98 -12.87
C GLN A 177 -7.36 -6.81 -12.61
N ASP A 178 -6.75 -6.30 -13.69
CA ASP A 178 -5.86 -5.15 -13.67
C ASP A 178 -6.64 -3.85 -13.92
N TYR A 179 -6.08 -2.73 -13.46
CA TYR A 179 -6.71 -1.42 -13.58
C TYR A 179 -6.13 -0.64 -14.75
N SER A 180 -6.98 0.00 -15.53
CA SER A 180 -6.57 1.14 -16.34
C SER A 180 -6.44 2.35 -15.43
N THR A 181 -5.33 3.08 -15.57
CA THR A 181 -5.02 4.24 -14.73
C THR A 181 -4.46 5.37 -15.55
N PHE A 182 -4.71 6.60 -15.11
CA PHE A 182 -3.85 7.71 -15.45
C PHE A 182 -3.52 8.52 -14.20
N THR A 183 -2.40 9.22 -14.25
CA THR A 183 -2.04 10.25 -13.28
C THR A 183 -1.62 11.51 -14.01
N ILE A 184 -2.10 12.65 -13.54
CA ILE A 184 -1.73 13.97 -14.05
C ILE A 184 -0.83 14.64 -13.01
N ILE A 185 0.31 15.12 -13.49
CA ILE A 185 1.35 15.78 -12.70
C ILE A 185 1.53 17.20 -13.21
N ASP A 186 1.41 18.18 -12.32
CA ASP A 186 1.86 19.54 -12.56
C ASP A 186 3.37 19.59 -12.52
N VAL A 187 3.98 19.90 -13.67
CA VAL A 187 5.43 20.01 -13.84
C VAL A 187 5.93 21.45 -13.84
N SER A 188 5.06 22.41 -13.49
CA SER A 188 5.40 23.84 -13.43
C SER A 188 5.87 24.28 -12.05
N VAL A 189 5.72 23.41 -11.05
CA VAL A 189 6.07 23.65 -9.64
C VAL A 189 7.22 22.74 -9.20
N ASP A 190 7.96 23.17 -8.18
CA ASP A 190 9.01 22.37 -7.54
C ASP A 190 8.69 22.22 -6.04
N PRO A 191 8.45 20.98 -5.54
CA PRO A 191 8.46 19.72 -6.27
C PRO A 191 7.26 19.57 -7.22
N PHE A 192 7.39 18.71 -8.24
CA PHE A 192 6.27 18.31 -9.08
C PHE A 192 5.10 17.79 -8.24
N ASN A 193 3.87 18.11 -8.65
CA ASN A 193 2.67 17.84 -7.85
C ASN A 193 1.69 16.93 -8.58
N GLN A 194 1.25 15.83 -7.96
CA GLN A 194 0.20 14.97 -8.52
C GLN A 194 -1.17 15.58 -8.25
N VAL A 195 -1.85 16.03 -9.29
CA VAL A 195 -3.08 16.83 -9.15
C VAL A 195 -4.35 16.05 -9.47
N CYS A 196 -4.26 14.96 -10.24
CA CYS A 196 -5.41 14.14 -10.60
C CYS A 196 -5.01 12.68 -10.85
N ILE A 197 -5.90 11.76 -10.49
CA ILE A 197 -5.76 10.34 -10.80
C ILE A 197 -7.08 9.73 -11.28
N PHE A 198 -6.96 8.72 -12.12
CA PHE A 198 -8.06 7.82 -12.48
C PHE A 198 -7.65 6.38 -12.25
N ARG A 199 -8.60 5.55 -11.82
CA ARG A 199 -8.38 4.11 -11.67
C ARG A 199 -9.66 3.31 -11.80
N ASP A 200 -9.76 2.47 -12.83
CA ASP A 200 -10.91 1.60 -13.07
C ASP A 200 -10.47 0.25 -13.67
N ASN A 201 -10.96 -0.87 -13.11
CA ASN A 201 -10.64 -2.22 -13.59
C ASN A 201 -11.67 -2.80 -14.58
N ASN A 202 -12.76 -2.09 -14.84
CA ASN A 202 -13.77 -2.45 -15.84
C ASN A 202 -13.77 -1.50 -17.05
N MET A 203 -12.85 -0.53 -17.08
CA MET A 203 -12.73 0.41 -18.20
C MET A 203 -12.35 -0.30 -19.49
N SER A 204 -13.23 -0.22 -20.49
CA SER A 204 -12.96 -0.76 -21.83
C SER A 204 -11.86 0.05 -22.51
N PRO A 205 -10.82 -0.59 -23.08
CA PRO A 205 -9.81 0.11 -23.89
C PRO A 205 -10.38 0.92 -25.06
N LEU A 206 -11.59 0.60 -25.54
CA LEU A 206 -12.26 1.35 -26.60
C LEU A 206 -12.88 2.66 -26.11
N LEU A 207 -13.19 2.77 -24.81
CA LEU A 207 -13.81 3.96 -24.21
C LEU A 207 -12.80 4.80 -23.41
N PHE A 208 -11.63 4.23 -23.12
CA PHE A 208 -10.62 4.91 -22.34
C PHE A 208 -10.05 6.16 -23.04
N PRO A 209 -9.90 6.23 -24.37
CA PRO A 209 -9.49 7.44 -25.08
C PRO A 209 -10.36 8.66 -24.78
N ASP A 210 -11.69 8.51 -24.73
CA ASP A 210 -12.61 9.62 -24.43
C ASP A 210 -12.39 10.19 -23.03
N ILE A 211 -12.12 9.31 -22.06
CA ILE A 211 -11.83 9.70 -20.69
C ILE A 211 -10.48 10.42 -20.61
N ILE A 212 -9.46 9.90 -21.30
CA ILE A 212 -8.13 10.54 -21.36
C ILE A 212 -8.24 11.92 -21.99
N LEU A 213 -8.88 12.05 -23.15
CA LEU A 213 -9.08 13.32 -23.84
C LEU A 213 -9.74 14.35 -22.93
N LYS A 214 -10.87 13.98 -22.31
CA LYS A 214 -11.62 14.89 -21.42
C LYS A 214 -10.73 15.52 -20.34
N TYR A 215 -9.89 14.72 -19.68
CA TYR A 215 -9.03 15.24 -18.63
C TYR A 215 -7.74 15.86 -19.16
N ALA A 216 -7.27 15.46 -20.34
CA ALA A 216 -6.15 16.12 -20.99
C ALA A 216 -6.51 17.55 -21.40
N GLU A 217 -7.71 17.76 -21.96
CA GLU A 217 -8.26 19.09 -22.25
C GLU A 217 -8.50 19.91 -20.98
N HIS A 218 -9.08 19.29 -19.94
CA HIS A 218 -9.31 19.96 -18.65
C HIS A 218 -8.00 20.50 -18.06
N TYR A 219 -6.91 19.75 -18.14
CA TYR A 219 -5.59 20.16 -17.65
C TYR A 219 -4.72 20.81 -18.74
N ASN A 220 -5.24 21.85 -19.39
CA ASN A 220 -4.53 22.70 -20.35
C ASN A 220 -3.93 21.95 -21.55
N MET A 221 -4.68 21.02 -22.16
CA MET A 221 -4.18 20.20 -23.27
C MET A 221 -2.89 19.46 -22.89
N CYS A 222 -2.87 18.82 -21.71
CA CYS A 222 -1.68 18.23 -21.12
C CYS A 222 -1.00 17.20 -22.03
N TYR A 223 0.32 17.09 -21.96
CA TYR A 223 1.04 16.13 -22.78
C TYR A 223 0.88 14.71 -22.23
N VAL A 224 0.41 13.78 -23.07
CA VAL A 224 0.04 12.42 -22.68
C VAL A 224 1.14 11.42 -23.03
N VAL A 225 1.62 10.68 -22.04
CA VAL A 225 2.53 9.55 -22.19
C VAL A 225 1.77 8.27 -21.84
N CYS A 226 1.39 7.51 -22.87
CA CYS A 226 0.62 6.29 -22.70
C CYS A 226 1.45 5.04 -23.02
N GLU A 227 1.42 4.04 -22.14
CA GLU A 227 1.96 2.72 -22.43
C GLU A 227 1.24 2.12 -23.64
N SER A 228 2.00 1.70 -24.64
CA SER A 228 1.48 1.16 -25.90
C SER A 228 1.62 -0.37 -25.98
N ASN A 229 1.72 -1.06 -24.86
CA ASN A 229 1.77 -2.52 -24.82
C ASN A 229 0.35 -3.12 -24.82
N ASP A 230 0.15 -4.24 -25.53
CA ASP A 230 -1.10 -5.01 -25.54
C ASP A 230 -2.35 -4.13 -25.80
N ALA A 231 -3.25 -3.97 -24.82
CA ALA A 231 -4.45 -3.15 -24.92
C ALA A 231 -4.15 -1.65 -25.09
N GLY A 232 -2.97 -1.19 -24.67
CA GLY A 232 -2.51 0.19 -24.83
C GLY A 232 -2.43 0.63 -26.29
N GLN A 233 -2.15 -0.28 -27.24
CA GLN A 233 -2.19 0.03 -28.68
C GLN A 233 -3.56 0.55 -29.13
N VAL A 234 -4.64 -0.02 -28.60
CA VAL A 234 -6.01 0.42 -28.94
C VAL A 234 -6.24 1.83 -28.43
N VAL A 235 -5.79 2.11 -27.21
CA VAL A 235 -5.98 3.41 -26.55
C VAL A 235 -5.20 4.52 -27.25
N VAL A 236 -3.92 4.30 -27.56
CA VAL A 236 -3.09 5.33 -28.22
C VAL A 236 -3.55 5.63 -29.64
N ASN A 237 -4.02 4.62 -30.38
CA ASN A 237 -4.55 4.85 -31.72
C ASN A 237 -5.90 5.57 -31.66
N GLY A 238 -6.79 5.19 -30.73
CA GLY A 238 -8.06 5.90 -30.52
C GLY A 238 -7.84 7.35 -30.12
N LEU A 239 -6.87 7.63 -29.25
CA LEU A 239 -6.55 8.99 -28.84
C LEU A 239 -5.95 9.83 -29.97
N TYR A 240 -4.99 9.29 -30.72
CA TYR A 240 -4.24 10.05 -31.71
C TYR A 240 -4.92 10.14 -33.07
N TYR A 241 -5.50 9.04 -33.58
CA TYR A 241 -6.11 9.00 -34.91
C TYR A 241 -7.61 9.25 -34.89
N ASP A 242 -8.34 8.67 -33.94
CA ASP A 242 -9.81 8.78 -33.93
C ASP A 242 -10.27 10.08 -33.27
N LEU A 243 -9.62 10.48 -32.17
CA LEU A 243 -9.90 11.71 -31.44
C LEU A 243 -9.00 12.90 -31.83
N GLU A 244 -8.04 12.68 -32.73
CA GLU A 244 -7.13 13.71 -33.27
C GLU A 244 -6.36 14.51 -32.19
N TYR A 245 -6.08 13.88 -31.04
CA TYR A 245 -5.33 14.50 -29.97
C TYR A 245 -3.82 14.37 -30.22
N GLU A 246 -3.19 15.43 -30.72
CA GLU A 246 -1.78 15.42 -31.13
C GLU A 246 -0.77 15.53 -29.98
N ASN A 247 -1.20 15.99 -28.79
CA ASN A 247 -0.35 16.16 -27.60
C ASN A 247 -0.05 14.81 -26.90
N VAL A 248 0.37 13.81 -27.67
CA VAL A 248 0.71 12.47 -27.22
C VAL A 248 2.18 12.18 -27.54
N PHE A 249 2.86 11.48 -26.64
CA PHE A 249 4.21 11.01 -26.88
C PHE A 249 4.27 10.00 -28.03
N VAL A 250 5.20 10.23 -28.97
CA VAL A 250 5.45 9.35 -30.13
C VAL A 250 6.93 8.96 -30.13
N GLU A 251 7.24 7.66 -30.02
CA GLU A 251 8.61 7.14 -30.05
C GLU A 251 9.34 7.39 -31.38
N SER A 252 8.58 7.44 -32.48
CA SER A 252 9.13 7.72 -33.80
C SER A 252 8.05 8.26 -34.75
N MET A 253 8.31 9.41 -35.37
CA MET A 253 7.42 9.97 -36.40
C MET A 253 7.47 9.20 -37.74
N VAL A 254 8.40 8.26 -37.89
CA VAL A 254 8.67 7.58 -39.17
C VAL A 254 8.21 6.11 -39.16
N ARG A 255 8.10 5.49 -37.99
CA ARG A 255 7.69 4.08 -37.85
C ARG A 255 6.18 3.99 -37.62
N ALA A 256 5.53 3.08 -38.35
CA ALA A 256 4.17 2.68 -38.03
C ALA A 256 4.09 2.12 -36.59
N ASN A 257 2.99 2.38 -35.88
CA ASN A 257 2.72 1.94 -34.51
C ASN A 257 3.73 2.43 -33.46
N ALA A 258 4.27 3.63 -33.62
CA ALA A 258 5.20 4.24 -32.67
C ALA A 258 4.55 5.30 -31.78
N ILE A 259 3.22 5.30 -31.66
CA ILE A 259 2.47 6.21 -30.78
C ILE A 259 2.42 5.59 -29.37
N GLY A 260 2.63 6.42 -28.36
CA GLY A 260 2.84 6.01 -26.99
C GLY A 260 4.27 5.54 -26.72
N VAL A 261 4.49 4.97 -25.54
CA VAL A 261 5.77 4.43 -25.10
C VAL A 261 5.71 2.90 -25.06
N THR A 262 6.64 2.25 -25.75
CA THR A 262 6.78 0.80 -25.72
C THR A 262 7.57 0.42 -24.46
N ILE A 263 6.89 -0.14 -23.47
CA ILE A 263 7.52 -0.57 -22.23
C ILE A 263 8.28 -1.88 -22.46
N THR A 264 9.60 -1.80 -22.34
CA THR A 264 10.52 -2.95 -22.35
C THR A 264 11.13 -3.15 -20.97
N ALA A 265 11.72 -4.33 -20.73
CA ALA A 265 12.43 -4.60 -19.46
C ALA A 265 13.52 -3.57 -19.16
N LYS A 266 14.17 -3.02 -20.20
CA LYS A 266 15.18 -1.95 -20.07
C LYS A 266 14.54 -0.63 -19.65
N VAL A 267 13.47 -0.20 -20.33
CA VAL A 267 12.75 1.04 -20.02
C VAL A 267 12.23 1.00 -18.58
N LYS A 268 11.59 -0.10 -18.19
CA LYS A 268 11.08 -0.31 -16.82
C LYS A 268 12.20 -0.22 -15.78
N ARG A 269 13.34 -0.88 -16.01
CA ARG A 269 14.49 -0.83 -15.10
C ARG A 269 15.05 0.58 -14.95
N MET A 270 15.23 1.32 -16.05
CA MET A 270 15.73 2.69 -16.00
C MET A 270 14.74 3.62 -15.29
N GLY A 271 13.44 3.52 -15.61
CA GLY A 271 12.39 4.28 -14.94
C GLY A 271 12.41 4.06 -13.43
N CYS A 272 12.45 2.81 -12.97
CA CYS A 272 12.53 2.51 -11.54
C CYS A 272 13.84 3.03 -10.90
N THR A 273 14.98 2.93 -11.58
CA THR A 273 16.28 3.33 -11.01
C THR A 273 16.37 4.85 -10.76
N ASN A 274 15.69 5.65 -11.59
CA ASN A 274 15.70 7.11 -11.51
C ASN A 274 14.74 7.69 -10.45
N ILE A 275 13.98 6.86 -9.74
CA ILE A 275 13.06 7.28 -8.68
C ILE A 275 13.78 7.40 -7.31
N ARG A 276 15.10 7.14 -7.25
CA ARG A 276 15.90 7.16 -6.02
C ARG A 276 16.15 8.56 -5.47
#